data_AF-A0A934CCX5-F1
#
_entry.id   AF-A0A934CCX5-F1
#
_cell.length_a   1.000
_cell.length_b   1.000
_cell.length_c   1.000
_cell.angle_alpha   90.00
_cell.angle_beta   90.00
_cell.angle_gamma   90.00
#
_symmetry.space_group_name_H-M   'P 1'
#
loop_
_entity.id
_entity.type
_entity.pdbx_description
1 polymer ?
#
loop_
_entity_poly.entity_id
_entity_poly.type
_entity_poly.pdbx_seq_one_letter_code
_entity_poly.pdbx_strand_id
1 'polypeptide(L)'
;MHFSDPEQSCEPVYTNEGEEIKCFQSPFLAEYIVAAYKYAVAIASLIAVIMIIVAGFQWTIAGGNTDMITSAKKKIGGAITGLVIALGSYALLYTINPELTNYRSLKIQYIRTRYLSEFVDAENETELAEGGILAIDFRAPAKPNITGGGMKKVPSDLTEDLEKVADKLSPDYGFLITSSFRTPEEQIAIIKDHCNNLPGSRTCDHKPDKTTACPMFGNPPDPKNCPHTTGHALDIWATKKIGAGWEQCIKMRASECQSNKEACLNDPCQKALIDAMRAQGFCRLDAEPWHFEKPIMSKGACH
;
A
#
# COMPACT_ATOMS: atom_id res chain seq x y z
N MET A 1 13.35 -12.88 32.12
CA MET A 1 12.93 -12.30 30.82
C MET A 1 11.62 -11.57 31.00
N HIS A 2 11.69 -10.24 31.02
CA HIS A 2 10.53 -9.36 31.06
C HIS A 2 10.42 -8.64 29.72
N PHE A 3 9.20 -8.33 29.33
CA PHE A 3 8.94 -7.41 28.24
C PHE A 3 9.24 -6.01 28.73
N SER A 4 9.99 -5.23 27.94
CA SER A 4 9.96 -3.78 28.09
C SER A 4 8.53 -3.33 27.78
N ASP A 5 8.03 -2.36 28.55
CA ASP A 5 6.65 -1.85 28.46
C ASP A 5 6.31 -1.46 27.00
N PRO A 6 5.20 -1.96 26.40
CA PRO A 6 4.75 -1.51 25.09
C PRO A 6 4.39 -0.01 25.08
N GLU A 7 4.19 0.57 26.26
CA GLU A 7 3.88 1.98 26.47
C GLU A 7 5.11 2.89 26.60
N GLN A 8 6.34 2.36 26.50
CA GLN A 8 7.53 3.19 26.40
C GLN A 8 7.63 3.78 24.98
N SER A 9 6.71 4.71 24.74
CA SER A 9 6.56 5.54 23.56
C SER A 9 7.93 6.01 23.09
N CYS A 10 8.14 5.96 21.79
CA CYS A 10 9.28 6.65 21.23
C CYS A 10 9.05 8.14 21.48
N GLU A 11 9.91 8.75 22.29
CA GLU A 11 9.90 10.20 22.43
C GLU A 11 10.12 10.82 21.03
N PRO A 12 9.34 11.84 20.64
CA PRO A 12 9.54 12.51 19.38
C PRO A 12 10.94 13.10 19.36
N VAL A 13 11.76 12.66 18.40
CA VAL A 13 13.08 13.23 18.16
C VAL A 13 12.90 14.35 17.15
N TYR A 14 13.33 15.55 17.50
CA TYR A 14 13.30 16.69 16.59
C TYR A 14 14.65 16.83 15.90
N THR A 15 14.65 17.10 14.60
CA THR A 15 15.86 17.56 13.91
C THR A 15 16.25 18.95 14.43
N ASN A 16 17.48 19.39 14.12
CA ASN A 16 17.91 20.76 14.44
C ASN A 16 17.05 21.83 13.76
N GLU A 17 16.24 21.44 12.78
CA GLU A 17 15.32 22.28 12.00
C GLU A 17 13.87 22.21 12.54
N GLY A 18 13.64 21.50 13.64
CA GLY A 18 12.33 21.39 14.30
C GLY A 18 11.39 20.35 13.71
N GLU A 19 11.87 19.46 12.83
CA GLU A 19 11.05 18.43 12.20
C GLU A 19 10.89 17.20 13.11
N GLU A 20 9.65 16.73 13.29
CA GLU A 20 9.32 15.55 14.11
C GLU A 20 9.67 14.24 13.37
N ILE A 21 10.65 13.49 13.87
CA ILE A 21 10.99 12.16 13.39
C ILE A 21 10.03 11.15 14.02
N LYS A 22 9.14 10.61 13.19
CA LYS A 22 8.24 9.52 13.61
C LYS A 22 9.02 8.22 13.79
N CYS A 23 8.67 7.50 14.85
CA CYS A 23 9.30 6.23 15.16
C CYS A 23 8.31 5.09 14.93
N PHE A 24 8.80 4.01 14.33
CA PHE A 24 8.09 2.75 14.24
C PHE A 24 8.63 1.80 15.31
N GLN A 25 7.75 1.36 16.21
CA GLN A 25 8.09 0.39 17.25
C GLN A 25 7.40 -0.93 16.94
N SER A 26 8.18 -1.99 16.78
CA SER A 26 7.67 -3.34 16.58
C SER A 26 8.17 -4.27 17.69
N PRO A 27 7.28 -4.79 18.55
CA PRO A 27 7.68 -5.73 19.60
C PRO A 27 7.76 -7.18 19.10
N PHE A 28 7.22 -7.49 17.91
CA PHE A 28 7.00 -8.86 17.43
C PHE A 28 8.26 -9.74 17.43
N LEU A 29 9.41 -9.20 17.01
CA LEU A 29 10.65 -9.98 16.96
C LEU A 29 11.16 -10.33 18.37
N ALA A 30 11.11 -9.37 19.29
CA ALA A 30 11.50 -9.57 20.68
C ALA A 30 10.56 -10.56 21.39
N GLU A 31 9.25 -10.41 21.19
CA GLU A 31 8.21 -11.34 21.67
C GLU A 31 8.41 -12.76 21.17
N TYR A 32 8.68 -12.91 19.87
CA TYR A 32 8.92 -14.21 19.27
C TYR A 32 10.13 -14.93 19.88
N ILE A 33 11.28 -14.24 19.99
CA ILE A 33 12.52 -14.83 20.53
C ILE A 33 12.33 -15.22 22.00
N VAL A 34 11.71 -14.35 22.80
CA VAL A 34 11.44 -14.63 24.22
C VAL A 34 10.49 -15.81 24.38
N ALA A 35 9.43 -15.86 23.59
CA ALA A 35 8.49 -16.98 23.59
C ALA A 35 9.19 -18.28 23.20
N ALA A 36 9.92 -18.29 22.09
CA ALA A 36 10.66 -19.46 21.60
C ALA A 36 11.64 -20.00 22.66
N TYR A 37 12.41 -19.13 23.31
CA TYR A 37 13.34 -19.53 24.37
C TYR A 37 12.59 -20.13 25.58
N LYS A 38 11.51 -19.49 26.05
CA LYS A 38 10.71 -20.00 27.19
C LYS A 38 10.15 -21.38 26.89
N TYR A 39 9.60 -21.60 25.69
CA TYR A 39 9.11 -22.91 25.29
C TYR A 39 10.23 -23.94 25.16
N ALA A 40 11.38 -23.57 24.58
CA ALA A 40 12.53 -24.46 24.46
C ALA A 40 13.03 -24.92 25.84
N VAL A 41 13.17 -24.02 26.81
CA VAL A 41 13.58 -24.37 28.18
C VAL A 41 12.52 -25.23 28.88
N ALA A 42 11.24 -24.94 28.70
CA ALA A 42 10.16 -25.75 29.28
C ALA A 42 10.17 -27.19 28.74
N ILE A 43 10.30 -27.35 27.43
CA ILE A 43 10.38 -28.66 26.77
C ILE A 43 11.66 -29.40 27.18
N ALA A 44 12.82 -28.72 27.17
CA ALA A 44 14.08 -29.31 27.58
C ALA A 44 14.04 -29.78 29.05
N SER A 45 13.42 -29.00 29.94
CA SER A 45 13.25 -29.36 31.35
C SER A 45 12.36 -30.60 31.50
N LEU A 46 11.25 -30.67 30.75
CA LEU A 46 10.36 -31.83 30.75
C LEU A 46 11.09 -33.10 30.28
N ILE A 47 11.81 -33.01 29.15
CA ILE A 47 12.59 -34.13 28.60
C ILE A 47 13.66 -34.58 29.60
N ALA A 48 14.37 -33.64 30.22
CA ALA A 48 15.40 -33.96 31.20
C ALA A 48 14.83 -34.70 32.42
N VAL A 49 13.67 -34.29 32.95
CA VAL A 49 12.98 -34.99 34.04
C VAL A 49 12.64 -36.42 33.63
N ILE A 50 12.05 -36.62 32.44
CA ILE A 50 11.70 -37.96 31.94
C ILE A 50 12.97 -38.84 31.81
N MET A 51 14.04 -38.28 31.25
CA MET A 51 15.31 -39.00 31.07
C MET A 51 15.94 -39.38 32.41
N ILE A 52 15.87 -38.52 33.42
CA ILE A 52 16.35 -38.81 34.77
C ILE A 52 15.52 -39.92 35.42
N ILE A 53 14.19 -39.89 35.28
CA ILE A 53 13.31 -40.94 35.82
C ILE A 53 13.64 -42.29 35.16
N VAL A 54 13.68 -42.35 33.83
CA VAL A 54 13.97 -43.59 33.09
C VAL A 54 15.36 -44.13 33.42
N ALA A 55 16.37 -43.25 33.47
CA ALA A 55 17.73 -43.66 33.82
C ALA A 55 17.85 -44.05 35.29
N GLY A 56 17.08 -43.43 36.19
CA GLY A 56 16.98 -43.80 37.59
C GLY A 56 16.43 -45.21 37.76
N PHE A 57 15.32 -45.54 37.08
CA PHE A 57 14.80 -46.90 37.04
C PHE A 57 15.79 -47.89 36.44
N GLN A 58 16.46 -47.52 35.34
CA GLN A 58 17.49 -48.37 34.73
C GLN A 58 18.65 -48.67 35.70
N TRP A 59 19.03 -47.72 36.55
CA TRP A 59 20.06 -47.94 37.56
C TRP A 59 19.57 -48.90 38.64
N THR A 60 18.38 -48.69 39.21
CA THR A 60 17.88 -49.52 40.32
C THR A 60 17.68 -50.98 39.93
N ILE A 61 17.25 -51.26 38.70
CA ILE A 61 17.05 -52.63 38.21
C ILE A 61 18.31 -53.29 37.62
N ALA A 62 19.44 -52.58 37.54
CA ALA A 62 20.65 -53.09 36.89
C ALA A 62 21.29 -54.29 37.61
N GLY A 63 20.97 -54.54 38.88
CA GLY A 63 21.38 -55.76 39.59
C GLY A 63 22.89 -56.01 39.65
N GLY A 64 23.72 -54.96 39.58
CA GLY A 64 25.18 -55.07 39.55
C GLY A 64 25.81 -55.15 38.15
N ASN A 65 25.01 -55.12 37.07
CA ASN A 65 25.52 -54.99 35.71
C ASN A 65 26.17 -53.61 35.52
N THR A 66 27.49 -53.61 35.37
CA THR A 66 28.33 -52.41 35.27
C THR A 66 28.02 -51.58 34.02
N ASP A 67 27.64 -52.21 32.91
CA ASP A 67 27.34 -51.52 31.65
C ASP A 67 26.01 -50.78 31.75
N MET A 68 25.00 -51.41 32.35
CA MET A 68 23.69 -50.78 32.59
C MET A 68 23.80 -49.60 33.56
N ILE A 69 24.60 -49.73 34.62
CA ILE A 69 24.86 -48.65 35.58
C ILE A 69 25.60 -47.49 34.92
N THR A 70 26.62 -47.79 34.12
CA THR A 70 27.41 -46.77 33.40
C THR A 70 26.54 -46.02 32.39
N SER A 71 25.70 -46.74 31.65
CA SER A 71 24.72 -46.16 30.72
C SER A 71 23.70 -45.26 31.42
N ALA A 72 23.15 -45.69 32.57
CA ALA A 72 22.24 -44.89 33.37
C ALA A 72 22.89 -43.59 33.88
N LYS A 73 24.11 -43.69 34.43
CA LYS A 73 24.89 -42.52 34.87
C LYS A 73 25.15 -41.53 33.73
N LYS A 74 25.50 -42.04 32.53
CA LYS A 74 25.71 -41.21 31.34
C LYS A 74 24.44 -40.46 30.92
N LYS A 75 23.28 -41.12 30.95
CA LYS A 75 21.97 -40.49 30.63
C LYS A 75 21.61 -39.39 31.63
N ILE A 76 21.79 -39.64 32.93
CA ILE A 76 21.55 -38.65 33.99
C ILE A 76 22.51 -37.47 33.83
N GLY A 77 23.81 -37.75 33.67
CA GLY A 77 24.82 -36.72 33.47
C GLY A 77 24.54 -35.87 32.23
N GLY A 78 24.13 -36.48 31.12
CA GLY A 78 23.74 -35.77 29.90
C GLY A 78 22.51 -34.87 30.10
N ALA A 79 21.47 -35.38 30.76
CA ALA A 79 20.25 -34.61 31.04
C ALA A 79 20.54 -33.39 31.95
N ILE A 80 21.34 -33.58 33.01
CA ILE A 80 21.75 -32.51 33.91
C ILE A 80 22.63 -31.49 33.17
N THR A 81 23.61 -31.94 32.41
CA THR A 81 24.52 -31.06 31.66
C THR A 81 23.74 -30.21 30.65
N GLY A 82 22.79 -30.79 29.93
CA GLY A 82 21.93 -30.05 28.99
C GLY A 82 21.09 -28.98 29.70
N LEU A 83 20.51 -29.30 30.86
CA LEU A 83 19.79 -28.33 31.69
C LEU A 83 20.69 -27.20 32.20
N VAL A 84 21.90 -27.53 32.67
CA VAL A 84 22.88 -26.56 33.16
C VAL A 84 23.33 -25.64 32.04
N ILE A 85 23.54 -26.13 30.82
CA ILE A 85 23.88 -25.28 29.67
C ILE A 85 22.70 -24.37 29.31
N ALA A 86 21.48 -24.92 29.24
CA ALA A 86 20.29 -24.14 28.88
C ALA A 86 20.03 -23.02 29.90
N LEU A 87 19.95 -23.33 31.20
CA LEU A 87 19.72 -22.34 32.26
C LEU A 87 20.94 -21.45 32.49
N GLY A 88 22.14 -22.03 32.40
CA GLY A 88 23.40 -21.34 32.56
C GLY A 88 23.67 -20.30 31.46
N SER A 89 23.16 -20.51 30.25
CA SER A 89 23.26 -19.51 29.17
C SER A 89 22.57 -18.19 29.55
N TYR A 90 21.37 -18.27 30.13
CA TYR A 90 20.67 -17.10 30.64
C TYR A 90 21.40 -16.46 31.82
N ALA A 91 21.84 -17.27 32.79
CA ALA A 91 22.56 -16.78 33.96
C ALA A 91 23.84 -16.05 33.55
N LEU A 92 24.61 -16.61 32.61
CA LEU A 92 25.84 -16.02 32.09
C LEU A 92 25.57 -14.67 31.41
N LEU A 93 24.60 -14.62 30.49
CA LEU A 93 24.23 -13.38 29.81
C LEU A 93 23.78 -12.30 30.82
N TYR A 94 22.93 -12.69 31.78
CA TYR A 94 22.43 -11.80 32.82
C TYR A 94 23.54 -11.27 33.73
N THR A 95 24.51 -12.12 34.11
CA THR A 95 25.64 -11.74 34.95
C THR A 95 26.62 -10.81 34.23
N ILE A 96 26.87 -11.02 32.94
CA ILE A 96 27.74 -10.14 32.14
C ILE A 96 27.08 -8.78 31.94
N ASN A 97 25.84 -8.77 31.47
CA ASN A 97 25.05 -7.56 31.31
C ASN A 97 23.56 -7.90 31.26
N PRO A 98 22.75 -7.46 32.25
CA PRO A 98 21.32 -7.75 32.29
C PRO A 98 20.57 -7.27 31.04
N GLU A 99 21.08 -6.25 30.35
CA GLU A 99 20.51 -5.76 29.09
C GLU A 99 20.57 -6.78 27.94
N LEU A 100 21.49 -7.74 27.96
CA LEU A 100 21.55 -8.82 26.97
C LEU A 100 20.40 -9.83 27.10
N THR A 101 19.69 -9.79 28.23
CA THR A 101 18.48 -10.59 28.46
C THR A 101 17.21 -9.74 28.45
N ASN A 102 17.36 -8.42 28.24
CA ASN A 102 16.29 -7.45 28.09
C ASN A 102 16.03 -7.23 26.60
N TYR A 103 15.05 -7.96 26.07
CA TYR A 103 14.69 -7.87 24.66
C TYR A 103 13.78 -6.66 24.45
N ARG A 104 14.40 -5.53 24.10
CA ARG A 104 13.70 -4.29 23.77
C ARG A 104 13.01 -4.42 22.42
N SER A 105 11.86 -3.77 22.28
CA SER A 105 11.19 -3.64 20.97
C SER A 105 12.12 -2.99 19.96
N LEU A 106 12.07 -3.44 18.70
CA LEU A 106 12.83 -2.82 17.63
C LEU A 106 12.26 -1.41 17.39
N LYS A 107 13.06 -0.39 17.68
CA LYS A 107 12.74 1.02 17.43
C LYS A 107 13.46 1.43 16.17
N ILE A 108 12.72 1.69 15.09
CA ILE A 108 13.25 2.20 13.84
C ILE A 108 12.77 3.63 13.71
N GLN A 109 13.72 4.57 13.75
CA GLN A 109 13.46 5.93 13.29
C GLN A 109 13.32 5.88 11.78
N TYR A 110 12.20 6.34 11.25
CA TYR A 110 12.07 6.52 9.82
C TYR A 110 11.86 8.01 9.57
N ILE A 111 12.70 8.54 8.71
CA ILE A 111 12.48 9.88 8.16
C ILE A 111 11.32 9.70 7.19
N ARG A 112 10.25 10.48 7.33
CA ARG A 112 9.25 10.57 6.25
C ARG A 112 10.05 11.04 5.03
N THR A 113 10.14 10.22 3.99
CA THR A 113 10.68 10.68 2.72
C THR A 113 9.84 11.88 2.28
N ARG A 114 10.38 13.06 2.51
CA ARG A 114 9.93 14.29 1.90
C ARG A 114 10.29 14.17 0.44
N TYR A 115 9.31 14.34 -0.43
CA TYR A 115 9.67 14.66 -1.80
C TYR A 115 10.40 15.99 -1.75
N LEU A 116 11.39 16.18 -2.62
CA LEU A 116 12.12 17.44 -2.72
C LEU A 116 11.14 18.63 -2.85
N SER A 117 9.95 18.39 -3.41
CA SER A 117 8.81 19.32 -3.49
C SER A 117 8.28 19.87 -2.16
N GLU A 118 8.47 19.20 -1.02
CA GLU A 118 8.06 19.71 0.31
C GLU A 118 9.11 20.71 0.88
N PHE A 119 10.34 20.73 0.35
CA PHE A 119 11.41 21.69 0.72
C PHE A 119 11.65 22.76 -0.36
N VAL A 120 10.91 22.67 -1.46
CA VAL A 120 10.77 23.76 -2.41
C VAL A 120 9.81 24.75 -1.76
N ASP A 121 10.36 25.75 -1.07
CA ASP A 121 9.59 26.94 -0.69
C ASP A 121 8.82 27.44 -1.92
N ALA A 122 7.65 28.06 -1.71
CA ALA A 122 6.72 28.55 -2.73
C ALA A 122 7.35 29.50 -3.79
N GLU A 123 8.63 29.82 -3.67
CA GLU A 123 9.43 30.54 -4.67
C GLU A 123 10.06 29.63 -5.75
N ASN A 124 10.00 28.30 -5.61
CA ASN A 124 10.57 27.38 -6.59
C ASN A 124 9.61 26.26 -7.04
N GLU A 125 8.29 26.46 -6.86
CA GLU A 125 7.23 25.71 -7.57
C GLU A 125 7.45 25.69 -9.10
N THR A 126 8.21 26.67 -9.60
CA THR A 126 8.64 26.79 -10.99
C THR A 126 9.50 25.64 -11.51
N GLU A 127 10.23 24.88 -10.68
CA GLU A 127 11.14 23.83 -11.19
C GLU A 127 10.54 22.41 -11.20
N LEU A 128 9.48 22.12 -10.43
CA LEU A 128 8.61 20.95 -10.69
C LEU A 128 7.59 21.24 -11.79
N ALA A 129 7.36 22.53 -12.05
CA ALA A 129 6.70 23.07 -13.21
C ALA A 129 7.65 23.29 -14.41
N GLU A 130 8.71 22.49 -14.57
CA GLU A 130 9.28 22.30 -15.91
C GLU A 130 8.27 21.53 -16.77
N GLY A 131 7.30 22.30 -17.30
CA GLY A 131 6.26 21.90 -18.25
C GLY A 131 4.88 22.53 -17.99
N GLY A 132 4.59 23.07 -16.80
CA GLY A 132 3.26 23.62 -16.48
C GLY A 132 2.13 22.58 -16.41
N ILE A 133 2.43 21.35 -15.96
CA ILE A 133 1.54 20.20 -16.13
C ILE A 133 0.94 19.61 -14.84
N LEU A 134 1.36 20.07 -13.66
CA LEU A 134 0.83 19.58 -12.38
C LEU A 134 -0.32 20.48 -11.92
N ALA A 135 -1.53 19.97 -11.82
CA ALA A 135 -2.66 20.70 -11.24
C ALA A 135 -2.52 20.77 -9.71
N ILE A 136 -2.51 21.99 -9.17
CA ILE A 136 -2.41 22.26 -7.72
C ILE A 136 -3.65 22.96 -7.15
N ASP A 137 -4.57 23.42 -8.02
CA ASP A 137 -5.83 24.06 -7.66
C ASP A 137 -7.01 23.27 -8.22
N PHE A 138 -8.07 23.10 -7.41
CA PHE A 138 -9.21 22.25 -7.73
C PHE A 138 -10.53 22.97 -7.52
N ARG A 139 -11.38 22.97 -8.55
CA ARG A 139 -12.72 23.55 -8.49
C ARG A 139 -13.74 22.55 -9.03
N ALA A 140 -14.64 22.10 -8.18
CA ALA A 140 -15.73 21.24 -8.62
C ALA A 140 -16.64 22.00 -9.60
N PRO A 141 -17.03 21.40 -10.74
CA PRO A 141 -18.00 21.99 -11.65
C PRO A 141 -19.38 22.11 -10.99
N ALA A 142 -20.10 23.18 -11.28
CA ALA A 142 -21.34 23.54 -10.60
C ALA A 142 -22.62 23.10 -11.36
N LYS A 143 -22.49 22.58 -12.59
CA LYS A 143 -23.65 22.24 -13.43
C LYS A 143 -24.38 20.99 -12.89
N PRO A 144 -25.73 20.99 -12.86
CA PRO A 144 -26.52 19.93 -12.23
C PRO A 144 -26.53 18.60 -13.01
N ASN A 145 -26.10 18.62 -14.28
CA ASN A 145 -25.92 17.45 -15.12
C ASN A 145 -24.47 16.91 -15.10
N ILE A 146 -23.64 17.40 -14.17
CA ILE A 146 -22.34 16.84 -13.86
C ILE A 146 -22.42 16.22 -12.46
N THR A 147 -22.03 14.95 -12.35
CA THR A 147 -22.15 14.17 -11.11
C THR A 147 -20.87 13.39 -10.81
N GLY A 148 -20.80 12.76 -9.64
CA GLY A 148 -19.73 11.81 -9.29
C GLY A 148 -18.70 12.31 -8.28
N GLY A 149 -18.07 11.37 -7.58
CA GLY A 149 -17.08 11.69 -6.54
C GLY A 149 -15.82 12.36 -7.10
N GLY A 150 -15.45 12.06 -8.35
CA GLY A 150 -14.27 12.61 -9.01
C GLY A 150 -14.33 14.12 -9.24
N MET A 151 -15.52 14.73 -9.19
CA MET A 151 -15.70 16.19 -9.33
C MET A 151 -14.89 17.01 -8.32
N LYS A 152 -14.63 16.46 -7.13
CA LYS A 152 -13.95 17.18 -6.04
C LYS A 152 -12.48 17.48 -6.31
N LYS A 153 -11.86 16.76 -7.25
CA LYS A 153 -10.44 16.86 -7.58
C LYS A 153 -10.20 17.26 -9.04
N VAL A 154 -11.18 17.91 -9.66
CA VAL A 154 -11.07 18.47 -11.01
C VAL A 154 -10.20 19.72 -10.97
N PRO A 155 -9.12 19.81 -11.76
CA PRO A 155 -8.32 21.03 -11.89
C PRO A 155 -9.16 22.24 -12.24
N SER A 156 -8.91 23.38 -11.60
CA SER A 156 -9.77 24.56 -11.72
C SER A 156 -9.82 25.15 -13.13
N ASP A 157 -8.77 24.95 -13.92
CA ASP A 157 -8.63 25.33 -15.33
C ASP A 157 -9.48 24.46 -16.27
N LEU A 158 -9.75 23.20 -15.91
CA LEU A 158 -10.64 22.31 -16.67
C LEU A 158 -12.12 22.50 -16.34
N THR A 159 -12.43 23.12 -15.20
CA THR A 159 -13.80 23.23 -14.71
C THR A 159 -14.71 23.99 -15.68
N GLU A 160 -14.28 25.13 -16.21
CA GLU A 160 -15.10 25.92 -17.15
C GLU A 160 -15.35 25.17 -18.46
N ASP A 161 -14.35 24.42 -18.93
CA ASP A 161 -14.48 23.59 -20.13
C ASP A 161 -15.51 22.46 -19.91
N LEU A 162 -15.47 21.79 -18.76
CA LEU A 162 -16.48 20.77 -18.43
C LEU A 162 -17.88 21.36 -18.33
N GLU A 163 -18.02 22.57 -17.79
CA GLU A 163 -19.32 23.26 -17.72
C GLU A 163 -19.86 23.62 -19.12
N LYS A 164 -18.97 24.00 -20.05
CA LYS A 164 -19.33 24.20 -21.47
C LYS A 164 -19.71 22.90 -22.17
N VAL A 165 -19.05 21.79 -21.85
CA VAL A 165 -19.45 20.46 -22.35
C VAL A 165 -20.86 20.13 -21.86
N ALA A 166 -21.13 20.33 -20.57
CA ALA A 166 -22.45 20.09 -19.99
C ALA A 166 -23.56 20.94 -20.63
N ASP A 167 -23.27 22.19 -21.01
CA ASP A 167 -24.23 23.06 -21.69
C ASP A 167 -24.51 22.66 -23.15
N LYS A 168 -23.56 21.97 -23.81
CA LYS A 168 -23.72 21.49 -25.19
C LYS A 168 -24.52 20.19 -25.29
N LEU A 169 -24.66 19.44 -24.20
CA LEU A 169 -25.39 18.18 -24.19
C LEU A 169 -26.90 18.42 -24.29
N SER A 170 -27.62 17.43 -24.84
CA SER A 170 -29.08 17.39 -24.80
C SER A 170 -29.57 17.53 -23.35
N PRO A 171 -30.74 18.16 -23.07
CA PRO A 171 -31.31 18.24 -21.72
C PRO A 171 -31.52 16.89 -21.02
N ASP A 172 -31.56 15.80 -21.79
CA ASP A 172 -31.69 14.43 -21.30
C ASP A 172 -30.34 13.78 -20.94
N TYR A 173 -29.22 14.43 -21.25
CA TYR A 173 -27.87 13.92 -21.06
C TYR A 173 -27.04 14.75 -20.07
N GLY A 174 -26.16 14.04 -19.40
CA GLY A 174 -25.17 14.57 -18.46
C GLY A 174 -23.96 13.66 -18.44
N PHE A 175 -23.11 13.82 -17.42
CA PHE A 175 -21.98 12.91 -17.23
C PHE A 175 -21.59 12.75 -15.76
N LEU A 176 -20.88 11.65 -15.52
CA LEU A 176 -20.39 11.19 -14.23
C LEU A 176 -18.85 11.20 -14.27
N ILE A 177 -18.23 12.03 -13.44
CA ILE A 177 -16.79 12.03 -13.23
C ILE A 177 -16.48 11.01 -12.13
N THR A 178 -15.91 9.87 -12.55
CA THR A 178 -15.56 8.77 -11.64
C THR A 178 -14.19 8.96 -11.01
N SER A 179 -13.25 9.52 -11.76
CA SER A 179 -11.87 9.76 -11.33
C SER A 179 -11.33 11.04 -11.97
N SER A 180 -10.42 11.70 -11.27
CA SER A 180 -9.77 12.95 -11.69
C SER A 180 -8.32 12.94 -11.20
N PHE A 181 -7.82 14.02 -10.59
CA PHE A 181 -6.49 14.03 -9.99
C PHE A 181 -6.34 12.98 -8.88
N ARG A 182 -5.21 12.28 -8.92
CA ARG A 182 -4.76 11.33 -7.90
C ARG A 182 -3.39 11.75 -7.40
N THR A 183 -3.14 11.70 -6.10
CA THR A 183 -1.77 11.87 -5.62
C THR A 183 -0.92 10.65 -6.01
N PRO A 184 0.41 10.78 -6.10
CA PRO A 184 1.30 9.63 -6.30
C PRO A 184 1.04 8.47 -5.31
N GLU A 185 0.74 8.80 -4.05
CA GLU A 185 0.45 7.82 -3.00
C GLU A 185 -0.86 7.06 -3.26
N GLU A 186 -1.92 7.79 -3.62
CA GLU A 186 -3.21 7.20 -3.99
C GLU A 186 -3.04 6.27 -5.20
N GLN A 187 -2.24 6.70 -6.19
CA GLN A 187 -1.96 5.90 -7.37
C GLN A 187 -1.16 4.63 -7.04
N ILE A 188 -0.15 4.73 -6.17
CA ILE A 188 0.60 3.56 -5.68
C ILE A 188 -0.32 2.59 -4.94
N ALA A 189 -1.25 3.10 -4.13
CA ALA A 189 -2.23 2.26 -3.42
C ALA A 189 -3.14 1.50 -4.40
N ILE A 190 -3.63 2.17 -5.45
CA ILE A 190 -4.42 1.53 -6.52
C ILE A 190 -3.59 0.46 -7.24
N ILE A 191 -2.33 0.75 -7.59
CA ILE A 191 -1.45 -0.24 -8.25
C ILE A 191 -1.27 -1.49 -7.38
N LYS A 192 -1.03 -1.32 -6.07
CA LYS A 192 -0.90 -2.45 -5.13
C LYS A 192 -2.19 -3.26 -5.01
N ASP A 193 -3.35 -2.61 -5.05
CA ASP A 193 -4.64 -3.29 -4.96
C ASP A 193 -4.99 -3.99 -6.28
N HIS A 194 -4.74 -3.37 -7.43
CA HIS A 194 -5.21 -3.84 -8.75
C HIS A 194 -4.22 -4.73 -9.49
N CYS A 195 -2.92 -4.63 -9.23
CA CYS A 195 -1.89 -5.34 -10.00
C CYS A 195 -1.18 -6.41 -9.15
N ASN A 196 -0.76 -7.51 -9.78
CA ASN A 196 0.08 -8.55 -9.17
C ASN A 196 1.53 -8.12 -9.04
N ASN A 197 2.00 -7.28 -9.96
CA ASN A 197 3.37 -6.80 -10.03
C ASN A 197 3.58 -5.51 -9.21
N LEU A 198 4.84 -5.25 -8.85
CA LEU A 198 5.21 -4.15 -7.97
C LEU A 198 5.00 -2.78 -8.62
N PRO A 199 4.68 -1.73 -7.84
CA PRO A 199 4.72 -0.34 -8.30
C PRO A 199 6.08 -0.01 -8.95
N GLY A 200 6.06 0.78 -10.03
CA GLY A 200 7.27 1.05 -10.82
C GLY A 200 7.41 0.19 -12.07
N SER A 201 6.60 -0.89 -12.18
CA SER A 201 6.55 -1.73 -13.38
C SER A 201 6.00 -0.98 -14.60
N ARG A 202 6.42 -1.38 -15.81
CA ARG A 202 5.94 -0.79 -17.09
C ARG A 202 4.48 -1.06 -17.40
N THR A 203 3.92 -2.13 -16.84
CA THR A 203 2.56 -2.59 -17.08
C THR A 203 1.89 -2.86 -15.74
N CYS A 204 0.56 -2.94 -15.72
CA CYS A 204 -0.20 -3.52 -14.63
C CYS A 204 -0.63 -4.93 -15.04
N ASP A 205 -0.05 -5.96 -14.44
CA ASP A 205 -0.58 -7.32 -14.52
C ASP A 205 -1.80 -7.41 -13.61
N HIS A 206 -2.99 -7.21 -14.17
CA HIS A 206 -4.18 -6.99 -13.36
C HIS A 206 -4.60 -8.26 -12.61
N LYS A 207 -5.07 -8.09 -11.37
CA LYS A 207 -5.73 -9.17 -10.63
C LYS A 207 -7.06 -9.52 -11.28
N PRO A 208 -7.55 -10.77 -11.12
CA PRO A 208 -8.91 -11.12 -11.51
C PRO A 208 -9.92 -10.15 -10.88
N ASP A 209 -10.96 -9.77 -11.63
CA ASP A 209 -12.04 -8.87 -11.23
C ASP A 209 -11.65 -7.41 -10.88
N LYS A 210 -10.38 -7.03 -11.08
CA LYS A 210 -9.89 -5.65 -10.93
C LYS A 210 -9.68 -4.99 -12.28
N THR A 211 -9.85 -3.67 -12.31
CA THR A 211 -9.64 -2.88 -13.52
C THR A 211 -8.18 -2.53 -13.70
N THR A 212 -7.77 -2.28 -14.94
CA THR A 212 -6.40 -1.84 -15.24
C THR A 212 -6.07 -0.56 -14.48
N ALA A 213 -4.95 -0.55 -13.79
CA ALA A 213 -4.41 0.64 -13.16
C ALA A 213 -3.30 1.23 -14.05
N CYS A 214 -3.24 2.55 -14.09
CA CYS A 214 -2.20 3.30 -14.78
C CYS A 214 -0.81 3.04 -14.16
N PRO A 215 0.15 2.45 -14.90
CA PRO A 215 1.44 2.07 -14.35
C PRO A 215 2.38 3.29 -14.25
N MET A 216 2.82 3.63 -13.03
CA MET A 216 3.85 4.67 -12.79
C MET A 216 5.26 4.10 -12.99
N PHE A 217 5.65 3.87 -14.25
CA PHE A 217 6.94 3.26 -14.58
C PHE A 217 8.12 4.03 -13.96
N GLY A 218 9.06 3.34 -13.32
CA GLY A 218 10.24 3.94 -12.70
C GLY A 218 10.62 3.28 -11.38
N ASN A 219 11.86 3.48 -10.93
CA ASN A 219 12.28 3.12 -9.57
C ASN A 219 13.07 4.29 -8.94
N PRO A 220 12.46 5.09 -8.04
CA PRO A 220 11.10 4.96 -7.53
C PRO A 220 10.02 5.21 -8.62
N PRO A 221 8.76 4.78 -8.42
CA PRO A 221 7.66 5.00 -9.36
C PRO A 221 7.52 6.49 -9.73
N ASP A 222 7.55 6.82 -11.02
CA ASP A 222 7.54 8.20 -11.50
C ASP A 222 6.11 8.67 -11.82
N PRO A 223 5.58 9.69 -11.12
CA PRO A 223 4.24 10.24 -11.34
C PRO A 223 4.04 10.83 -12.74
N LYS A 224 5.09 11.26 -13.44
CA LYS A 224 4.94 11.83 -14.79
C LYS A 224 4.44 10.80 -15.80
N ASN A 225 4.58 9.51 -15.50
CA ASN A 225 4.12 8.42 -16.34
C ASN A 225 2.63 8.10 -16.18
N CYS A 226 1.92 8.77 -15.26
CA CYS A 226 0.48 8.64 -15.13
C CYS A 226 -0.26 9.99 -15.31
N PRO A 227 -1.13 10.13 -16.31
CA PRO A 227 -1.89 11.36 -16.55
C PRO A 227 -2.74 11.83 -15.35
N HIS A 228 -3.28 10.90 -14.55
CA HIS A 228 -4.06 11.27 -13.37
C HIS A 228 -3.23 11.89 -12.25
N THR A 229 -1.93 11.60 -12.19
CA THR A 229 -1.02 12.19 -11.18
C THR A 229 -0.44 13.51 -11.64
N THR A 230 -0.68 13.92 -12.89
CA THR A 230 -0.44 15.29 -13.36
C THR A 230 -1.69 16.17 -13.22
N GLY A 231 -2.87 15.56 -13.15
CA GLY A 231 -4.15 16.23 -12.87
C GLY A 231 -4.96 16.56 -14.11
N HIS A 232 -4.35 16.51 -15.28
CA HIS A 232 -4.98 16.85 -16.55
C HIS A 232 -5.69 15.65 -17.22
N ALA A 233 -6.12 14.67 -16.43
CA ALA A 233 -6.84 13.48 -16.87
C ALA A 233 -8.08 13.18 -16.02
N LEU A 234 -9.15 12.76 -16.69
CA LEU A 234 -10.48 12.56 -16.12
C LEU A 234 -11.08 11.25 -16.67
N ASP A 235 -11.60 10.40 -15.78
CA ASP A 235 -12.39 9.24 -16.19
C ASP A 235 -13.88 9.58 -16.09
N ILE A 236 -14.51 9.80 -17.25
CA ILE A 236 -15.87 10.34 -17.38
C ILE A 236 -16.77 9.38 -18.17
N TRP A 237 -17.99 9.21 -17.66
CA TRP A 237 -19.03 8.38 -18.28
C TRP A 237 -20.27 9.21 -18.56
N ALA A 238 -20.90 9.01 -19.72
CA ALA A 238 -22.15 9.69 -20.03
C ALA A 238 -23.29 9.15 -19.17
N THR A 239 -24.21 10.04 -18.81
CA THR A 239 -25.40 9.72 -18.04
C THR A 239 -26.64 10.21 -18.76
N LYS A 240 -27.76 9.51 -18.53
CA LYS A 240 -29.08 9.89 -18.99
C LYS A 240 -29.94 10.27 -17.79
N LYS A 241 -30.80 11.26 -17.98
CA LYS A 241 -31.73 11.72 -16.96
C LYS A 241 -32.80 10.66 -16.69
N ILE A 242 -33.00 10.31 -15.43
CA ILE A 242 -34.04 9.39 -14.96
C ILE A 242 -34.77 10.06 -13.80
N GLY A 243 -35.97 10.59 -14.07
CA GLY A 243 -36.74 11.37 -13.09
C GLY A 243 -35.97 12.60 -12.61
N ALA A 244 -35.67 12.65 -11.31
CA ALA A 244 -34.85 13.70 -10.70
C ALA A 244 -33.34 13.39 -10.66
N GLY A 245 -32.93 12.19 -11.09
CA GLY A 245 -31.55 11.71 -11.03
C GLY A 245 -30.91 11.46 -12.39
N TRP A 246 -29.71 10.88 -12.34
CA TRP A 246 -28.89 10.54 -13.50
C TRP A 246 -28.46 9.08 -13.41
N GLU A 247 -28.53 8.35 -14.52
CA GLU A 247 -28.07 6.97 -14.63
C GLU A 247 -26.99 6.86 -15.70
N GLN A 248 -25.91 6.14 -15.40
CA GLN A 248 -24.81 5.90 -16.34
C GLN A 248 -25.29 5.08 -17.55
N CYS A 249 -25.02 5.57 -18.75
CA CYS A 249 -25.50 4.98 -19.99
C CYS A 249 -24.85 3.62 -20.31
N ILE A 250 -23.54 3.50 -20.06
CA ILE A 250 -22.80 2.26 -20.24
C ILE A 250 -21.80 2.05 -19.09
N LYS A 251 -21.69 0.84 -18.56
CA LYS A 251 -20.82 0.51 -17.43
C LYS A 251 -19.49 -0.08 -17.91
N MET A 252 -18.48 0.02 -17.04
CA MET A 252 -17.12 -0.44 -17.31
C MET A 252 -16.98 -1.97 -17.43
N ARG A 253 -17.89 -2.76 -16.85
CA ARG A 253 -17.71 -4.23 -16.65
C ARG A 253 -17.41 -5.01 -17.93
N ALA A 254 -16.83 -6.20 -17.74
CA ALA A 254 -16.37 -7.14 -18.78
C ALA A 254 -17.43 -7.62 -19.79
N SER A 255 -18.71 -7.26 -19.64
CA SER A 255 -19.77 -7.56 -20.62
C SER A 255 -20.22 -6.36 -21.45
N GLU A 256 -19.66 -5.16 -21.22
CA GLU A 256 -20.11 -3.90 -21.83
C GLU A 256 -18.91 -3.15 -22.46
N CYS A 257 -18.37 -2.13 -21.79
CA CYS A 257 -17.42 -1.21 -22.44
C CYS A 257 -15.99 -1.78 -22.57
N GLN A 258 -15.51 -2.52 -21.57
CA GLN A 258 -14.13 -3.04 -21.58
C GLN A 258 -13.93 -4.19 -22.58
N SER A 259 -14.97 -5.02 -22.81
CA SER A 259 -14.92 -6.15 -23.75
C SER A 259 -15.34 -5.78 -25.17
N ASN A 260 -16.16 -4.75 -25.34
CA ASN A 260 -16.56 -4.25 -26.65
C ASN A 260 -16.44 -2.71 -26.70
N LYS A 261 -15.22 -2.23 -26.94
CA LYS A 261 -14.92 -0.79 -27.04
C LYS A 261 -15.69 -0.11 -28.16
N GLU A 262 -15.92 -0.81 -29.28
CA GLU A 262 -16.66 -0.25 -30.40
C GLU A 262 -18.13 -0.01 -30.04
N ALA A 263 -18.79 -0.94 -29.35
CA ALA A 263 -20.13 -0.73 -28.82
C ALA A 263 -20.17 0.44 -27.83
N CYS A 264 -19.12 0.60 -27.00
CA CYS A 264 -19.01 1.72 -26.06
C CYS A 264 -18.89 3.08 -26.75
N LEU A 265 -18.08 3.16 -27.81
CA LEU A 265 -17.88 4.39 -28.58
C LEU A 265 -19.10 4.76 -29.44
N ASN A 266 -19.89 3.76 -29.84
CA ASN A 266 -21.07 3.93 -30.68
C ASN A 266 -22.39 4.04 -29.89
N ASP A 267 -22.39 3.86 -28.56
CA ASP A 267 -23.55 4.13 -27.73
C ASP A 267 -23.97 5.60 -27.91
N PRO A 268 -25.24 5.91 -28.26
CA PRO A 268 -25.64 7.28 -28.57
C PRO A 268 -25.38 8.30 -27.44
N CYS A 269 -25.50 7.85 -26.18
CA CYS A 269 -25.28 8.70 -25.02
C CYS A 269 -23.79 8.93 -24.76
N GLN A 270 -22.98 7.87 -24.74
CA GLN A 270 -21.52 7.99 -24.60
C GLN A 270 -20.90 8.76 -25.76
N LYS A 271 -21.38 8.52 -26.99
CA LYS A 271 -20.94 9.23 -28.19
C LYS A 271 -21.22 10.73 -28.12
N ALA A 272 -22.40 11.13 -27.64
CA ALA A 272 -22.72 12.55 -27.47
C ALA A 272 -21.76 13.26 -26.50
N LEU A 273 -21.40 12.60 -25.39
CA LEU A 273 -20.39 13.10 -24.47
C LEU A 273 -19.02 13.20 -25.15
N ILE A 274 -18.57 12.14 -25.83
CA ILE A 274 -17.27 12.13 -26.50
C ILE A 274 -17.17 13.27 -27.52
N ASP A 275 -18.20 13.43 -28.37
CA ASP A 275 -18.21 14.48 -29.39
C ASP A 275 -18.19 15.89 -28.75
N ALA A 276 -18.92 16.10 -27.63
CA ALA A 276 -18.93 17.37 -26.91
C ALA A 276 -17.59 17.67 -26.22
N MET A 277 -16.95 16.66 -25.60
CA MET A 277 -15.63 16.76 -24.98
C MET A 277 -14.56 17.13 -26.03
N ARG A 278 -14.58 16.45 -27.18
CA ARG A 278 -13.67 16.73 -28.31
C ARG A 278 -13.88 18.13 -28.87
N ALA A 279 -15.13 18.57 -29.02
CA ALA A 279 -15.45 19.93 -29.43
C ALA A 279 -14.99 21.00 -28.43
N GLN A 280 -14.71 20.62 -27.18
CA GLN A 280 -14.12 21.48 -26.15
C GLN A 280 -12.59 21.32 -26.05
N GLY A 281 -11.98 20.52 -26.93
CA GLY A 281 -10.53 20.33 -27.00
C GLY A 281 -9.98 19.31 -26.00
N PHE A 282 -10.83 18.47 -25.40
CA PHE A 282 -10.35 17.29 -24.70
C PHE A 282 -9.93 16.21 -25.68
N CYS A 283 -8.81 15.59 -25.37
CA CYS A 283 -8.33 14.36 -25.96
C CYS A 283 -9.04 13.17 -25.34
N ARG A 284 -9.45 12.15 -26.10
CA ARG A 284 -9.82 10.84 -25.55
C ARG A 284 -8.74 9.81 -25.87
N LEU A 285 -8.31 9.03 -24.87
CA LEU A 285 -7.33 7.97 -25.05
C LEU A 285 -7.95 6.74 -25.74
N ASP A 286 -7.32 6.22 -26.80
CA ASP A 286 -7.88 5.10 -27.58
C ASP A 286 -8.07 3.81 -26.79
N ALA A 287 -7.16 3.53 -25.87
CA ALA A 287 -7.22 2.36 -25.03
C ALA A 287 -8.42 2.38 -24.07
N GLU A 288 -8.93 3.57 -23.70
CA GLU A 288 -9.86 3.78 -22.60
C GLU A 288 -10.98 4.75 -23.03
N PRO A 289 -12.15 4.26 -23.49
CA PRO A 289 -13.27 5.09 -23.98
C PRO A 289 -13.81 6.15 -22.99
N TRP A 290 -13.53 5.97 -21.70
CA TRP A 290 -13.93 6.87 -20.61
C TRP A 290 -12.86 7.90 -20.25
N HIS A 291 -11.63 7.74 -20.75
CA HIS A 291 -10.49 8.54 -20.32
C HIS A 291 -10.31 9.76 -21.22
N PHE A 292 -10.33 10.95 -20.59
CA PHE A 292 -10.16 12.23 -21.26
C PHE A 292 -9.01 13.02 -20.67
N GLU A 293 -8.23 13.69 -21.52
CA GLU A 293 -7.08 14.51 -21.13
C GLU A 293 -7.16 15.90 -21.75
N LYS A 294 -6.70 16.92 -21.03
CA LYS A 294 -6.47 18.25 -21.57
C LYS A 294 -5.49 19.01 -20.66
N PRO A 295 -4.30 19.44 -21.15
CA PRO A 295 -3.70 19.10 -22.45
C PRO A 295 -3.40 17.59 -22.55
N ILE A 296 -2.93 17.13 -23.71
CA ILE A 296 -2.56 15.72 -23.92
C ILE A 296 -1.37 15.37 -23.03
N MET A 297 -1.52 14.31 -22.23
CA MET A 297 -0.54 13.86 -21.25
C MET A 297 0.06 12.50 -21.58
N SER A 298 -0.78 11.63 -22.12
CA SER A 298 -0.39 10.30 -22.53
C SER A 298 0.43 10.33 -23.82
N LYS A 299 1.35 9.37 -23.95
CA LYS A 299 2.09 9.11 -25.21
C LYS A 299 1.25 8.31 -26.23
N GLY A 300 -0.02 8.07 -25.93
CA GLY A 300 -0.93 7.25 -26.74
C GLY A 300 -1.53 8.02 -27.91
N ALA A 301 -2.11 7.28 -28.87
CA ALA A 301 -2.97 7.89 -29.87
C ALA A 301 -4.20 8.49 -29.17
N CYS A 302 -4.47 9.72 -29.57
CA CYS A 302 -5.47 10.59 -28.98
C CYS A 302 -6.40 11.07 -30.09
N HIS A 303 -7.71 11.04 -29.84
CA HIS A 303 -8.73 11.41 -30.81
C HIS A 303 -9.70 12.45 -30.29
#